data_AF-A0A2J9VK59-F1
#
_entry.id   AF-A0A2J9VK59-F1
#
_cell.length_a   1.000
_cell.length_b   1.000
_cell.length_c   1.000
_cell.angle_alpha   90.00
_cell.angle_beta   90.00
_cell.angle_gamma   90.00
#
_symmetry.space_group_name_H-M   'P 1'
#
loop_
_entity.id
_entity.type
_entity.pdbx_description
1 polymer ?
#
loop_
_entity_poly.entity_id
_entity_poly.type
_entity_poly.pdbx_seq_one_letter_code
_entity_poly.pdbx_strand_id
1 'polypeptide(L)'
;MVDLTKRRWFALGRQQNQSQVRLPWIARPQAFIDECTRCGKCVEACETHIIKKGDGGFPTVNFSIDECTFCYQCAQSCPEPIFLPQSEEPWQASVEIASQCLAHNQVECRSCQDACPEEAIHFALQIGRTASPQVNSQNCSGCGACVSVCPSNAMTVHYTHNIA
;
A
#
# COMPACT_ATOMS: atom_id res chain seq x y z
N MET A 1 -6.74 37.21 -28.90
CA MET A 1 -6.33 37.27 -27.49
C MET A 1 -7.01 36.12 -26.77
N VAL A 2 -6.28 35.04 -26.45
CA VAL A 2 -6.87 33.82 -25.88
C VAL A 2 -7.08 34.04 -24.39
N ASP A 3 -8.32 33.92 -23.94
CA ASP A 3 -8.75 34.12 -22.56
C ASP A 3 -8.27 32.94 -21.69
N LEU A 4 -7.23 33.18 -20.90
CA LEU A 4 -6.55 32.20 -20.05
C LEU A 4 -7.30 31.87 -18.75
N THR A 5 -8.42 32.55 -18.49
CA THR A 5 -9.12 32.49 -17.20
C THR A 5 -10.01 31.24 -17.04
N LYS A 6 -10.30 30.52 -18.13
CA LYS A 6 -11.13 29.31 -18.14
C LYS A 6 -10.37 27.98 -17.99
N ARG A 7 -9.03 28.00 -17.91
CA ARG A 7 -8.21 26.79 -17.67
C ARG A 7 -8.06 26.43 -16.18
N ARG A 8 -8.59 27.25 -15.27
CA ARG A 8 -8.42 27.06 -13.81
C ARG A 8 -9.49 26.21 -13.12
N TRP A 9 -10.46 25.67 -13.86
CA TRP A 9 -11.53 24.83 -13.27
C TRP A 9 -11.28 23.32 -13.35
N PHE A 10 -10.34 22.87 -14.19
CA PHE A 10 -9.91 21.45 -14.22
C PHE A 10 -8.68 21.15 -13.35
N ALA A 11 -8.23 22.12 -12.55
CA ALA A 11 -7.05 21.99 -11.67
C ALA A 11 -7.42 21.97 -10.16
N LEU A 12 -8.70 21.80 -9.83
CA LEU A 12 -9.20 21.68 -8.44
C LEU A 12 -9.89 20.33 -8.32
N GLY A 13 -9.10 19.30 -8.06
CA GLY A 13 -9.58 17.91 -8.02
C GLY A 13 -8.50 16.86 -8.20
N ARG A 14 -7.23 17.26 -8.35
CA ARG A 14 -6.11 16.34 -8.16
C ARG A 14 -5.92 16.20 -6.64
N GLN A 15 -6.78 15.38 -6.03
CA GLN A 15 -6.44 14.68 -4.79
C GLN A 15 -4.98 14.26 -4.95
N GLN A 16 -4.10 14.79 -4.10
CA GLN A 16 -2.69 14.50 -4.20
C GLN A 16 -2.54 12.99 -4.16
N ASN A 17 -2.13 12.46 -5.31
CA ASN A 17 -2.02 11.05 -5.62
C ASN A 17 -1.26 10.41 -4.46
N GLN A 18 -1.89 9.47 -3.76
CA GLN A 18 -1.24 8.60 -2.79
C GLN A 18 0.10 8.20 -3.41
N SER A 19 1.19 8.64 -2.76
CA SER A 19 2.56 8.32 -3.12
C SER A 19 2.63 6.87 -3.58
N GLN A 20 2.85 6.66 -4.88
CA GLN A 20 2.80 5.34 -5.50
C GLN A 20 3.62 4.34 -4.70
N VAL A 21 2.95 3.34 -4.12
CA VAL A 21 3.61 2.31 -3.34
C VAL A 21 4.56 1.54 -4.25
N ARG A 22 5.84 1.52 -3.91
CA ARG A 22 6.85 0.75 -4.63
C ARG A 22 6.72 -0.74 -4.33
N LEU A 23 7.30 -1.56 -5.20
CA LEU A 23 7.33 -3.01 -5.01
C LEU A 23 8.14 -3.36 -3.75
N PRO A 24 7.89 -4.52 -3.13
CA PRO A 24 8.67 -4.98 -1.99
C PRO A 24 10.12 -5.27 -2.41
N TRP A 25 11.04 -5.19 -1.44
CA TRP A 25 12.48 -5.43 -1.60
C TRP A 25 13.21 -4.53 -2.59
N ILE A 26 12.70 -3.35 -2.95
CA ILE A 26 13.48 -2.42 -3.79
C ILE A 26 14.74 -1.96 -3.05
N ALA A 27 15.91 -2.32 -3.58
CA ALA A 27 17.19 -2.09 -2.93
C ALA A 27 17.57 -0.62 -2.81
N ARG A 28 17.29 0.16 -3.85
CA ARG A 28 17.62 1.60 -3.89
C ARG A 28 16.45 2.41 -4.42
N PRO A 29 15.47 2.77 -3.56
CA PRO A 29 14.29 3.52 -3.98
C PRO A 29 14.59 4.83 -4.72
N GLN A 30 15.69 5.51 -4.36
CA GLN A 30 16.11 6.76 -4.99
C GLN A 30 16.58 6.56 -6.44
N ALA A 31 17.22 5.43 -6.76
CA ALA A 31 17.75 5.12 -8.08
C ALA A 31 16.79 4.26 -8.93
N PHE A 32 15.63 3.89 -8.38
CA PHE A 32 14.68 2.98 -9.01
C PHE A 32 14.26 3.41 -10.43
N ILE A 33 14.07 4.70 -10.66
CA ILE A 33 13.66 5.25 -11.97
C ILE A 33 14.75 5.04 -13.03
N ASP A 34 16.02 5.10 -12.63
CA ASP A 34 17.16 4.95 -13.53
C ASP A 34 17.45 3.47 -13.84
N GLU A 35 17.06 2.57 -12.93
CA GLU A 35 17.39 1.14 -13.01
C GLU A 35 16.25 0.27 -13.51
N CYS A 36 15.00 0.70 -13.33
CA CYS A 36 13.86 -0.04 -13.82
C CYS A 36 13.65 0.20 -15.32
N THR A 37 13.86 -0.84 -16.14
CA THR A 37 13.63 -0.80 -17.59
C THR A 37 12.17 -0.77 -18.00
N ARG A 38 11.23 -0.85 -17.05
CA ARG A 38 9.77 -0.85 -17.29
C ARG A 38 9.31 -2.00 -18.19
N CYS A 39 10.03 -3.12 -18.17
CA CYS A 39 9.72 -4.30 -18.99
C CYS A 39 8.37 -4.96 -18.66
N GLY A 40 7.85 -4.75 -17.44
CA GLY A 40 6.52 -5.22 -17.04
C GLY A 40 6.45 -6.66 -16.54
N LYS A 41 7.55 -7.41 -16.51
CA LYS A 41 7.56 -8.81 -16.04
C LYS A 41 7.05 -8.99 -14.61
N CYS A 42 7.34 -8.03 -13.73
CA CYS A 42 6.83 -8.03 -12.35
C CYS A 42 5.29 -7.86 -12.28
N VAL A 43 4.68 -7.16 -13.23
CA VAL A 43 3.21 -7.04 -13.35
C VAL A 43 2.61 -8.38 -13.76
N GLU A 44 3.23 -9.06 -14.73
CA GLU A 44 2.77 -10.36 -15.24
C GLU A 44 2.93 -11.49 -14.20
N ALA A 45 3.99 -11.45 -13.40
CA ALA A 45 4.30 -12.47 -12.40
C ALA A 45 3.49 -12.35 -11.10
N CYS A 46 2.75 -11.26 -10.90
CA CYS A 46 2.02 -11.00 -9.67
C CYS A 46 0.71 -11.81 -9.61
N GLU A 47 0.66 -12.84 -8.76
CA GLU A 47 -0.49 -13.74 -8.62
C GLU A 47 -1.75 -13.06 -8.08
N THR A 48 -1.58 -12.06 -7.19
CA THR A 48 -2.70 -11.27 -6.63
C THR A 48 -3.06 -10.06 -7.49
N HIS A 49 -2.34 -9.85 -8.60
CA HIS A 49 -2.57 -8.76 -9.56
C HIS A 49 -2.55 -7.33 -8.97
N ILE A 50 -1.89 -7.16 -7.82
CA ILE A 50 -1.76 -5.86 -7.13
C ILE A 50 -0.75 -4.92 -7.81
N ILE A 51 0.18 -5.46 -8.61
CA ILE A 51 1.20 -4.68 -9.31
C ILE A 51 0.60 -4.15 -10.61
N LYS A 52 0.59 -2.83 -10.80
CA LYS A 52 0.08 -2.14 -12.00
C LYS A 52 1.11 -1.18 -12.57
N LYS A 53 0.94 -0.80 -13.83
CA LYS A 53 1.72 0.29 -14.45
C LYS A 53 1.17 1.63 -13.93
N GLY A 54 1.98 2.33 -13.15
CA GLY A 54 1.72 3.67 -12.64
C GLY A 54 2.26 4.76 -13.57
N ASP A 55 2.52 5.93 -12.99
CA ASP A 55 3.01 7.09 -13.72
C ASP A 55 4.37 6.80 -14.39
N GLY A 56 4.56 7.29 -15.61
CA GLY A 56 5.79 7.05 -16.38
C GLY A 56 6.01 5.59 -16.83
N GLY A 57 5.02 4.72 -16.61
CA GLY A 57 5.08 3.29 -16.93
C GLY A 57 5.81 2.45 -15.89
N PHE A 58 6.17 3.03 -14.74
CA PHE A 58 6.82 2.30 -13.64
C PHE A 58 5.83 1.42 -12.89
N PRO A 59 6.23 0.23 -12.42
CA PRO A 59 5.35 -0.62 -11.64
C PRO A 59 5.08 0.00 -10.25
N THR A 60 3.83 -0.05 -9.82
CA THR A 60 3.33 0.40 -8.52
C THR A 60 2.40 -0.65 -7.93
N VAL A 61 2.35 -0.75 -6.61
CA VAL A 61 1.40 -1.61 -5.91
C VAL A 61 0.09 -0.87 -5.65
N ASN A 62 -1.03 -1.57 -5.75
CA ASN A 62 -2.36 -1.08 -5.41
C ASN A 62 -3.12 -2.08 -4.53
N PHE A 63 -3.20 -1.79 -3.22
CA PHE A 63 -3.90 -2.62 -2.24
C PHE A 63 -5.42 -2.48 -2.23
N SER A 64 -6.00 -1.67 -3.13
CA SER A 64 -7.45 -1.69 -3.33
C SER A 64 -7.92 -2.95 -4.08
N ILE A 65 -6.99 -3.79 -4.54
CA ILE A 65 -7.26 -4.98 -5.34
C ILE A 65 -7.19 -6.21 -4.43
N ASP A 66 -6.05 -6.38 -3.78
CA ASP A 66 -5.71 -7.52 -2.93
C ASP A 66 -4.44 -7.19 -2.11
N GLU A 67 -3.84 -8.19 -1.45
CA GLU A 67 -2.62 -8.09 -0.67
C GLU A 67 -1.34 -8.53 -1.41
N CYS A 68 -0.19 -8.22 -0.81
CA CYS A 68 1.08 -8.85 -1.17
C CYS A 68 1.31 -10.09 -0.29
N THR A 69 1.40 -11.26 -0.91
CA THR A 69 1.67 -12.56 -0.25
C THR A 69 3.15 -12.81 0.04
N PHE A 70 4.02 -11.85 -0.26
CA PHE A 70 5.47 -11.95 -0.15
C PHE A 70 6.09 -13.17 -0.88
N CYS A 71 5.46 -13.63 -1.97
CA CYS A 71 5.92 -14.78 -2.75
C CYS A 71 7.21 -14.55 -3.57
N TYR A 72 7.73 -13.31 -3.61
CA TYR A 72 8.99 -12.93 -4.27
C TYR A 72 9.02 -13.07 -5.81
N GLN A 73 7.93 -13.50 -6.45
CA GLN A 73 7.84 -13.69 -7.90
C GLN A 73 8.12 -12.42 -8.73
N CYS A 74 7.79 -11.24 -8.19
CA CYS A 74 8.10 -9.96 -8.85
C CYS A 74 9.61 -9.67 -8.91
N ALA A 75 10.37 -10.05 -7.88
CA ALA A 75 11.82 -9.91 -7.85
C ALA A 75 12.48 -11.00 -8.72
N GLN A 76 12.01 -12.24 -8.62
CA GLN A 76 12.55 -13.37 -9.39
C GLN A 76 12.38 -13.19 -10.91
N SER A 77 11.28 -12.57 -11.36
CA SER A 77 11.02 -12.32 -12.78
C SER A 77 11.73 -11.07 -13.33
N CYS A 78 12.33 -10.26 -12.46
CA CYS A 78 12.99 -9.02 -12.86
C CYS A 78 14.38 -9.31 -13.47
N PRO A 79 14.68 -8.80 -14.68
CA PRO A 79 16.00 -8.94 -15.28
C PRO A 79 17.04 -7.98 -14.68
N GLU A 80 16.59 -6.95 -13.96
CA GLU A 80 17.44 -5.89 -13.42
C GLU A 80 17.81 -6.18 -11.96
N PRO A 81 19.04 -5.86 -11.51
CA PRO A 81 19.50 -6.11 -10.15
C PRO A 81 18.99 -5.02 -9.17
N ILE A 82 17.67 -4.83 -9.11
CA ILE A 82 17.02 -3.74 -8.34
C ILE A 82 16.36 -4.22 -7.04
N PHE A 83 16.31 -5.53 -6.82
CA PHE A 83 15.71 -6.15 -5.65
C PHE A 83 16.77 -6.64 -4.66
N LEU A 84 16.50 -6.47 -3.36
CA LEU A 84 17.19 -7.14 -2.27
C LEU A 84 16.81 -8.63 -2.22
N PRO A 85 17.64 -9.50 -1.63
CA PRO A 85 17.30 -10.89 -1.38
C PRO A 85 16.00 -11.05 -0.57
N GLN A 86 15.27 -12.14 -0.78
CA GLN A 86 14.02 -12.44 -0.08
C GLN A 86 14.16 -12.53 1.46
N SER A 87 15.38 -12.79 1.96
CA SER A 87 15.67 -12.83 3.40
C SER A 87 15.67 -11.45 4.07
N GLU A 88 15.73 -10.37 3.30
CA GLU A 88 15.61 -8.99 3.79
C GLU A 88 14.15 -8.59 3.99
N GLU A 89 13.92 -7.50 4.71
CA GLU A 89 12.56 -6.98 4.90
C GLU A 89 11.97 -6.46 3.58
N PRO A 90 10.69 -6.80 3.26
CA PRO A 90 10.05 -6.34 2.03
C PRO A 90 9.82 -4.83 2.04
N TRP A 91 9.46 -4.27 3.19
CA TRP A 91 9.16 -2.87 3.40
C TRP A 91 9.40 -2.47 4.86
N GLN A 92 9.59 -1.17 5.07
CA GLN A 92 9.25 -0.53 6.33
C GLN A 92 7.89 0.14 6.17
N ALA A 93 6.91 -0.33 6.92
CA ALA A 93 5.52 0.08 6.74
C ALA A 93 4.84 0.43 8.07
N SER A 94 3.88 1.35 8.01
CA SER A 94 2.98 1.67 9.11
C SER A 94 1.55 1.77 8.62
N VAL A 95 0.58 1.51 9.48
CA VAL A 95 -0.83 1.53 9.13
C VAL A 95 -1.51 2.69 9.82
N GLU A 96 -2.19 3.51 9.03
CA GLU A 96 -3.10 4.56 9.50
C GLU A 96 -4.55 4.07 9.45
N ILE A 97 -5.29 4.34 10.52
CA ILE A 97 -6.73 4.11 10.61
C ILE A 97 -7.42 5.48 10.66
N ALA A 98 -8.14 5.81 9.59
CA ALA A 98 -8.81 7.08 9.43
C ALA A 98 -10.16 7.13 10.18
N SER A 99 -10.68 8.35 10.37
CA SER A 99 -11.87 8.61 11.19
C SER A 99 -13.16 7.96 10.67
N GLN A 100 -13.23 7.60 9.38
CA GLN A 100 -14.39 6.92 8.79
C GLN A 100 -14.46 5.41 9.15
N CYS A 101 -13.52 4.88 9.93
CA CYS A 101 -13.58 3.50 10.41
C CYS A 101 -14.91 3.22 11.11
N LEU A 102 -15.61 2.16 10.67
CA LEU A 102 -16.90 1.75 11.24
C LEU A 102 -16.83 1.56 12.76
N ALA A 103 -15.76 0.95 13.26
CA ALA A 103 -15.56 0.72 14.69
C ALA A 103 -15.34 2.01 15.49
N HIS A 104 -14.69 3.02 14.92
CA HIS A 104 -14.63 4.36 15.53
C HIS A 104 -16.01 5.04 15.56
N ASN A 105 -16.85 4.74 14.57
CA ASN A 105 -18.22 5.25 14.43
C ASN A 105 -19.29 4.35 15.07
N GLN A 106 -18.91 3.54 16.07
CA GLN A 106 -19.82 2.72 16.88
C GLN A 106 -20.58 1.63 16.13
N VAL A 107 -19.99 1.12 15.04
CA VAL A 107 -20.47 -0.06 14.30
C VAL A 107 -19.48 -1.21 14.48
N GLU A 108 -19.96 -2.37 14.93
CA GLU A 108 -19.12 -3.56 15.10
C GLU A 108 -18.56 -4.01 13.74
N CYS A 109 -17.25 -4.03 13.61
CA CYS A 109 -16.54 -4.45 12.41
C CYS A 109 -15.15 -4.94 12.80
N ARG A 110 -14.78 -6.15 12.36
CA ARG A 110 -13.48 -6.79 12.64
C ARG A 110 -12.76 -7.26 11.38
N SER A 111 -13.24 -6.84 10.20
CA SER A 111 -12.75 -7.33 8.91
C SER A 111 -11.23 -7.21 8.74
N CYS A 112 -10.62 -6.12 9.21
CA CYS A 112 -9.17 -5.97 9.14
C CYS A 112 -8.40 -6.87 10.12
N GLN A 113 -8.99 -7.20 11.28
CA GLN A 113 -8.40 -8.17 12.21
C GLN A 113 -8.48 -9.57 11.60
N ASP A 114 -9.64 -9.98 11.09
CA ASP A 114 -9.87 -11.32 10.55
C ASP A 114 -9.02 -11.60 9.29
N ALA A 115 -8.73 -10.56 8.51
CA ALA A 115 -7.92 -10.67 7.29
C ALA A 115 -6.41 -10.50 7.53
N CYS A 116 -5.95 -10.15 8.74
CA CYS A 116 -4.53 -9.88 8.96
C CYS A 116 -3.75 -11.19 9.14
N PRO A 117 -2.88 -11.60 8.19
CA PRO A 117 -2.16 -12.86 8.31
C PRO A 117 -1.14 -12.87 9.46
N GLU A 118 -0.63 -11.71 9.83
CA GLU A 118 0.34 -11.55 10.93
C GLU A 118 -0.32 -11.38 12.32
N GLU A 119 -1.66 -11.41 12.37
CA GLU A 119 -2.44 -11.11 13.57
C GLU A 119 -2.06 -9.76 14.23
N ALA A 120 -1.54 -8.80 13.46
CA ALA A 120 -1.03 -7.53 13.97
C ALA A 120 -2.13 -6.54 14.38
N ILE A 121 -3.40 -6.84 14.09
CA ILE A 121 -4.54 -5.95 14.37
C ILE A 121 -5.43 -6.58 15.43
N HIS A 122 -5.64 -5.87 16.53
CA HIS A 122 -6.50 -6.30 17.63
C HIS A 122 -7.52 -5.23 17.99
N PHE A 123 -8.64 -5.65 18.56
CA PHE A 123 -9.71 -4.75 18.98
C PHE A 123 -9.77 -4.67 20.50
N ALA A 124 -9.37 -3.54 21.05
CA ALA A 124 -9.41 -3.29 22.48
C ALA A 124 -10.83 -2.95 22.94
N LEU A 125 -11.32 -3.67 23.95
CA LEU A 125 -12.64 -3.43 24.53
C LEU A 125 -12.72 -2.04 25.18
N GLN A 126 -13.87 -1.39 25.02
CA GLN A 126 -14.14 -0.06 25.57
C GLN A 126 -15.48 -0.06 26.31
N ILE A 127 -15.53 0.58 27.48
CA ILE A 127 -16.76 0.65 28.27
C ILE A 127 -17.77 1.55 27.56
N GLY A 128 -18.96 1.01 27.27
CA GLY A 128 -20.05 1.74 26.63
C GLY A 128 -19.80 2.12 25.17
N ARG A 129 -18.82 1.50 24.52
CA ARG A 129 -18.45 1.72 23.11
C ARG A 129 -18.13 0.41 22.41
N THR A 130 -18.17 0.42 21.08
CA THR A 130 -17.59 -0.66 20.28
C THR A 130 -16.09 -0.79 20.53
N ALA A 131 -15.55 -1.99 20.36
CA ALA A 131 -14.12 -2.21 20.49
C ALA A 131 -13.37 -1.37 19.44
N SER A 132 -12.21 -0.81 19.81
CA SER A 132 -11.43 0.04 18.93
C SER A 132 -10.24 -0.74 18.35
N PRO A 133 -9.98 -0.65 17.03
CA PRO A 133 -8.81 -1.29 16.44
C PRO A 133 -7.52 -0.67 16.97
N GLN A 134 -6.50 -1.51 17.12
CA GLN A 134 -5.13 -1.19 17.48
C GLN A 134 -4.20 -2.04 16.61
N VAL A 135 -3.14 -1.42 16.08
CA VAL A 135 -2.15 -2.10 15.24
C VAL A 135 -0.85 -2.26 16.01
N ASN A 136 -0.37 -3.48 16.14
CA ASN A 136 0.98 -3.77 16.61
C ASN A 136 1.98 -3.57 15.45
N SER A 137 2.66 -2.42 15.46
CA SER A 137 3.66 -2.06 14.44
C SER A 137 4.81 -3.05 14.31
N GLN A 138 5.15 -3.81 15.36
CA GLN A 138 6.26 -4.77 15.33
C GLN A 138 5.89 -6.05 14.57
N ASN A 139 4.61 -6.40 14.53
CA ASN A 139 4.12 -7.59 13.82
C ASN A 139 3.60 -7.23 12.42
N CYS A 140 3.36 -5.96 12.12
CA CYS A 140 2.77 -5.55 10.86
C CYS A 140 3.80 -5.62 9.73
N SER A 141 3.63 -6.57 8.81
CA SER A 141 4.47 -6.71 7.61
C SER A 141 4.19 -5.67 6.52
N GLY A 142 3.09 -4.91 6.64
CA GLY A 142 2.67 -3.96 5.61
C GLY A 142 2.14 -4.62 4.33
N CYS A 143 1.64 -5.86 4.38
CA CYS A 143 1.14 -6.60 3.22
C CYS A 143 -0.08 -5.96 2.52
N GLY A 144 -0.79 -5.07 3.19
CA GLY A 144 -1.97 -4.38 2.64
C GLY A 144 -3.29 -5.15 2.72
N ALA A 145 -3.34 -6.35 3.29
CA ALA A 145 -4.56 -7.15 3.51
C ALA A 145 -5.73 -6.34 4.07
N CYS A 146 -5.45 -5.53 5.10
CA CYS A 146 -6.45 -4.73 5.78
C CYS A 146 -7.08 -3.63 4.90
N VAL A 147 -6.40 -3.21 3.82
CA VAL A 147 -6.88 -2.16 2.91
C VAL A 147 -7.98 -2.70 1.99
N SER A 148 -7.73 -3.84 1.34
CA SER A 148 -8.66 -4.44 0.36
C SER A 148 -9.98 -4.87 1.00
N VAL A 149 -9.95 -5.34 2.26
CA VAL A 149 -11.13 -5.81 2.98
C VAL A 149 -11.89 -4.73 3.73
N CYS A 150 -11.38 -3.49 3.82
CA CYS A 150 -11.99 -2.45 4.65
C CYS A 150 -13.26 -1.88 3.98
N PRO A 151 -14.48 -2.14 4.52
CA PRO A 151 -15.72 -1.71 3.87
C PRO A 151 -15.93 -0.18 3.87
N SER A 152 -15.17 0.55 4.69
CA SER A 152 -15.25 2.01 4.82
C SER A 152 -14.04 2.73 4.22
N ASN A 153 -13.11 2.01 3.58
CA ASN A 153 -11.84 2.55 3.08
C ASN A 153 -11.12 3.41 4.13
N ALA A 154 -11.09 2.93 5.37
CA ALA A 154 -10.50 3.63 6.52
C ALA A 154 -9.03 3.26 6.76
N MET A 155 -8.50 2.25 6.07
CA MET A 155 -7.13 1.75 6.28
C MET A 155 -6.22 2.30 5.19
N THR A 156 -5.05 2.82 5.56
CA THR A 156 -3.99 3.20 4.62
C THR A 156 -2.66 2.65 5.14
N VAL A 157 -1.86 2.05 4.25
CA VAL A 157 -0.50 1.64 4.59
C VAL A 157 0.49 2.66 4.04
N HIS A 158 1.34 3.18 4.91
CA HIS A 158 2.42 4.11 4.60
C HIS A 158 3.73 3.36 4.53
N TYR A 159 4.51 3.62 3.48
CA TYR A 159 5.81 2.98 3.25
C TYR A 159 6.92 3.99 3.43
N THR A 160 7.71 3.84 4.48
CA THR A 160 8.91 4.65 4.69
C THR A 160 10.03 4.09 3.84
N HIS A 161 10.48 4.90 2.89
CA HIS A 161 11.71 4.63 2.18
C HIS A 161 12.80 5.33 2.99
N ASN A 162 13.66 4.57 3.68
CA ASN A 162 14.79 5.18 4.38
C ASN A 162 15.65 5.90 3.34
N ILE A 163 15.57 7.23 3.33
CA ILE A 163 16.48 8.11 2.62
C ILE A 163 17.72 8.17 3.50
N ALA A 164 18.59 7.17 3.38
CA ALA A 164 19.98 7.28 3.81
C ALA A 164 20.81 7.76 2.62
#